data_AF-A0A432T5B2-F1
#
_entry.id   AF-A0A432T5B2-F1
#
_cell.length_a   1.000
_cell.length_b   1.000
_cell.length_c   1.000
_cell.angle_alpha   90.00
_cell.angle_beta   90.00
_cell.angle_gamma   90.00
#
_symmetry.space_group_name_H-M   'P 1'
#
loop_
_entity.id
_entity.type
_entity.pdbx_description
1 polymer ?
#
loop_
_entity_poly.entity_id
_entity_poly.type
_entity_poly.pdbx_seq_one_letter_code
_entity_poly.pdbx_strand_id
1 'polypeptide(L)'
;MSQVIMMFLFPIALYFYFVVERKDKPKYQKVFDDFSMKIQNDNRLTDKEKITQYKQMLQQNGYEITEVSSSKVKGEKRILSMSLFAMGIGVYFVGVLVYLAYYFWLQKPHVVEYEV
;
A
#
# COMPACT_ATOMS: atom_id res chain seq x y z
N MET A 1 6.95 7.41 28.95
CA MET A 1 7.24 6.02 28.49
C MET A 1 8.61 5.62 29.04
N SER A 2 8.70 4.49 29.75
CA SER A 2 9.96 3.98 30.31
C SER A 2 10.92 3.56 29.18
N GLN A 3 12.23 3.84 29.33
CA GLN A 3 13.29 3.39 28.40
C GLN A 3 13.22 1.88 28.10
N VAL A 4 12.72 1.10 29.06
CA VAL A 4 12.49 -0.34 28.92
C VAL A 4 11.51 -0.64 27.78
N ILE A 5 10.44 0.15 27.63
CA ILE A 5 9.45 -0.05 26.57
C ILE A 5 10.05 0.24 25.18
N MET A 6 10.89 1.27 25.06
CA MET A 6 11.57 1.59 23.78
C MET A 6 12.53 0.48 23.35
N MET A 7 13.25 -0.12 24.31
CA MET A 7 14.21 -1.20 24.04
C MET A 7 13.55 -2.43 23.43
N PHE A 8 12.31 -2.74 23.82
CA PHE A 8 11.55 -3.85 23.24
C PHE A 8 10.77 -3.46 21.98
N LEU A 9 10.41 -2.19 21.81
CA LEU A 9 9.70 -1.70 20.61
C LEU A 9 10.49 -1.95 19.32
N PHE A 10 11.80 -1.70 19.33
CA PHE A 10 12.63 -1.90 18.14
C PHE A 10 12.65 -3.36 17.64
N PRO A 11 13.04 -4.38 18.44
CA PRO A 11 13.06 -5.76 17.98
C PRO A 11 11.67 -6.31 17.64
N ILE A 12 10.62 -5.89 18.37
CA ILE A 12 9.23 -6.25 18.05
C ILE A 12 8.85 -5.68 16.68
N ALA A 13 9.07 -4.38 16.47
CA ALA A 13 8.74 -3.72 15.21
C ALA A 13 9.55 -4.29 14.04
N LEU A 14 10.81 -4.69 14.27
CA LEU A 14 11.65 -5.36 13.29
C LEU A 14 11.06 -6.72 12.87
N TYR A 15 10.59 -7.52 13.83
CA TYR A 15 9.86 -8.76 13.54
C TYR A 15 8.59 -8.51 12.73
N PHE A 16 7.74 -7.55 13.15
CA PHE A 16 6.51 -7.23 12.43
C PHE A 16 6.78 -6.74 11.00
N TYR A 17 7.83 -5.95 10.78
CA TYR A 17 8.20 -5.49 9.45
C TYR A 17 8.60 -6.65 8.52
N PHE A 18 9.55 -7.49 8.95
CA PHE A 18 10.08 -8.55 8.10
C PHE A 18 9.11 -9.72 7.93
N VAL A 19 8.33 -10.06 8.96
CA VAL A 19 7.51 -11.26 8.98
C VAL A 19 6.04 -10.99 8.62
N VAL A 20 5.48 -9.85 9.04
CA VAL A 20 4.05 -9.55 8.83
C VAL A 20 3.86 -8.62 7.63
N GLU A 21 4.35 -7.38 7.70
CA GLU A 21 4.13 -6.39 6.63
C GLU A 21 4.70 -6.84 5.27
N ARG A 22 5.87 -7.49 5.28
CA ARG A 22 6.47 -8.00 4.04
C ARG A 22 5.64 -9.11 3.39
N LYS A 23 4.91 -9.91 4.20
CA LYS A 23 4.02 -10.98 3.72
C LYS A 23 2.63 -10.48 3.35
N ASP A 24 2.20 -9.33 3.85
CA ASP A 24 0.88 -8.77 3.54
C ASP A 24 0.86 -7.98 2.24
N LYS A 25 1.99 -7.40 1.80
CA LYS A 25 2.11 -6.77 0.47
C LYS A 25 1.54 -7.62 -0.68
N PRO A 26 1.92 -8.90 -0.86
CA PRO A 26 1.37 -9.72 -1.94
C PRO A 26 -0.12 -10.05 -1.75
N LYS A 27 -0.67 -10.00 -0.53
CA LYS A 27 -2.12 -10.19 -0.32
C LYS A 27 -2.93 -9.01 -0.87
N TYR A 28 -2.43 -7.78 -0.73
CA TYR A 28 -3.09 -6.61 -1.32
C TYR A 28 -3.13 -6.71 -2.84
N GLN A 29 -2.01 -7.09 -3.47
CA GLN A 29 -1.96 -7.29 -4.92
C GLN A 29 -2.96 -8.35 -5.37
N LYS A 30 -3.04 -9.49 -4.66
CA LYS A 30 -4.01 -10.55 -4.97
C LYS A 30 -5.46 -10.09 -4.98
N VAL A 31 -5.87 -9.19 -4.08
CA VAL A 31 -7.24 -8.66 -4.08
C VAL A 31 -7.53 -7.90 -5.37
N PHE A 32 -6.56 -7.12 -5.86
CA PHE A 32 -6.70 -6.41 -7.13
C PHE A 32 -6.62 -7.33 -8.35
N ASP A 33 -5.76 -8.36 -8.31
CA ASP A 33 -5.63 -9.35 -9.37
C ASP A 33 -6.93 -10.19 -9.49
N ASP A 34 -7.47 -10.65 -8.37
CA ASP A 34 -8.73 -11.40 -8.32
C ASP A 34 -9.91 -10.54 -8.80
N PHE A 35 -9.94 -9.26 -8.41
CA PHE A 35 -10.96 -8.32 -8.88
C PHE A 35 -10.83 -8.06 -10.37
N SER A 36 -9.61 -7.82 -10.87
CA SER A 36 -9.30 -7.65 -12.30
C SER A 36 -9.79 -8.85 -13.12
N MET A 37 -9.48 -10.06 -12.67
CA MET A 37 -9.90 -11.29 -13.33
C MET A 37 -11.43 -11.45 -13.33
N LYS A 38 -12.10 -11.07 -12.24
CA LYS A 38 -13.56 -11.10 -12.13
C LYS A 38 -14.23 -10.14 -13.12
N ILE A 39 -13.74 -8.91 -13.24
CA ILE A 39 -14.33 -7.92 -14.16
C ILE A 39 -13.98 -8.19 -15.62
N GLN A 40 -12.79 -8.75 -15.92
CA GLN A 40 -12.42 -9.12 -17.28
C GLN A 40 -13.31 -10.23 -17.83
N ASN A 41 -13.58 -11.25 -17.02
CA ASN A 41 -14.42 -12.40 -17.38
C ASN A 41 -15.93 -12.10 -17.40
N ASP A 42 -16.36 -10.90 -16.96
CA ASP A 42 -17.76 -10.51 -17.03
C ASP A 42 -18.09 -9.96 -18.43
N ASN A 43 -18.72 -10.81 -19.25
CA ASN A 43 -19.18 -10.47 -20.60
C ASN A 43 -20.39 -9.52 -20.62
N ARG A 44 -20.99 -9.22 -19.47
CA ARG A 44 -22.12 -8.28 -19.37
C ARG A 44 -21.65 -6.83 -19.29
N LEU A 45 -20.38 -6.60 -18.93
CA LEU A 45 -19.81 -5.28 -18.77
C LEU A 45 -19.10 -4.84 -20.04
N THR A 46 -19.36 -3.60 -20.45
CA THR A 46 -18.56 -2.90 -21.46
C THR A 46 -17.20 -2.50 -20.89
N ASP A 47 -16.21 -2.28 -21.75
CA ASP A 47 -14.85 -1.91 -21.33
C ASP A 47 -14.84 -0.64 -20.45
N LYS A 48 -15.70 0.32 -20.79
CA LYS A 48 -15.88 1.54 -20.00
C LYS A 48 -16.43 1.27 -18.59
N GLU A 49 -17.34 0.30 -18.46
CA GLU A 49 -17.88 -0.11 -17.16
C GLU A 49 -16.84 -0.86 -16.33
N LYS A 50 -16.03 -1.71 -16.95
CA LYS A 50 -14.91 -2.41 -16.29
C LYS A 50 -13.91 -1.39 -15.71
N ILE A 51 -13.50 -0.40 -16.52
CA ILE A 51 -12.63 0.70 -16.05
C ILE A 51 -13.28 1.48 -14.91
N THR A 52 -14.57 1.79 -15.00
CA THR A 52 -15.28 2.55 -13.97
C THR A 52 -15.36 1.78 -12.65
N GLN A 53 -15.64 0.48 -12.70
CA GLN A 53 -15.67 -0.37 -11.50
C GLN A 53 -14.28 -0.53 -10.88
N TYR A 54 -13.23 -0.71 -11.70
CA TYR A 54 -11.86 -0.78 -11.20
C TYR A 54 -11.41 0.55 -10.57
N LYS A 55 -11.78 1.68 -11.17
CA LYS A 55 -11.57 3.01 -10.59
C LYS A 55 -12.23 3.15 -9.22
N GLN A 56 -13.48 2.71 -9.07
CA GLN A 56 -14.19 2.73 -7.79
C GLN A 56 -13.49 1.86 -6.75
N MET A 57 -13.02 0.67 -7.13
CA MET A 57 -12.26 -0.22 -6.24
C MET A 57 -10.96 0.43 -5.75
N LEU A 58 -10.22 1.12 -6.63
CA LEU A 58 -9.03 1.88 -6.25
C LEU A 58 -9.37 3.00 -5.25
N GLN A 59 -10.43 3.76 -5.49
CA GLN A 59 -10.87 4.84 -4.59
C GLN A 59 -11.30 4.31 -3.21
N GLN A 60 -12.07 3.23 -3.17
CA GLN A 60 -12.50 2.59 -1.92
C GLN A 60 -11.33 2.08 -1.09
N ASN A 61 -10.23 1.68 -1.73
CA ASN A 61 -9.01 1.25 -1.06
C ASN A 61 -8.03 2.40 -0.76
N GLY A 62 -8.42 3.65 -1.02
CA GLY A 62 -7.63 4.84 -0.74
C GLY A 62 -6.40 4.98 -1.63
N TYR A 63 -6.47 4.50 -2.88
CA TYR A 63 -5.49 4.81 -3.91
C TYR A 63 -5.84 6.15 -4.55
N GLU A 64 -4.83 6.98 -4.75
CA GLU A 64 -4.93 8.19 -5.55
C GLU A 64 -4.85 7.82 -7.02
N ILE A 65 -5.80 8.30 -7.83
CA ILE A 65 -5.85 7.94 -9.24
C ILE A 65 -4.94 8.89 -10.01
N THR A 66 -3.88 8.35 -10.59
CA THR A 66 -2.88 9.14 -11.34
C THR A 66 -3.16 9.16 -12.83
N GLU A 67 -3.85 8.14 -13.36
CA GLU A 67 -4.13 8.03 -14.79
C GLU A 67 -5.51 7.39 -15.01
N VAL A 68 -6.31 8.01 -15.88
CA VAL A 68 -7.60 7.47 -16.35
C VAL A 68 -7.71 7.70 -17.85
N SER A 69 -7.87 6.61 -18.59
CA SER A 69 -8.11 6.57 -20.02
C SER A 69 -9.30 5.66 -20.32
N SER A 70 -9.75 5.62 -21.57
CA SER A 70 -10.86 4.77 -22.00
C SER A 70 -10.60 3.28 -21.81
N SER A 71 -9.33 2.86 -21.83
CA SER A 71 -8.88 1.48 -21.73
C SER A 71 -7.95 1.21 -20.54
N LYS A 72 -7.59 2.23 -19.76
CA LYS A 72 -6.59 2.10 -18.70
C LYS A 72 -6.96 2.91 -17.46
N VAL A 73 -6.71 2.35 -16.28
CA VAL A 73 -6.75 3.09 -15.01
C VAL A 73 -5.53 2.73 -14.16
N LYS A 74 -4.91 3.74 -13.56
CA LYS A 74 -3.74 3.60 -12.70
C LYS A 74 -3.98 4.29 -11.36
N GLY A 75 -3.76 3.55 -10.28
CA GLY A 75 -3.84 4.04 -8.90
C GLY A 75 -2.50 3.92 -8.19
N GLU A 76 -2.17 4.92 -7.40
CA GLU A 76 -0.97 4.95 -6.57
C GLU A 76 -1.32 5.15 -5.10
N LYS A 77 -0.64 4.42 -4.21
CA LYS A 77 -0.81 4.57 -2.76
C LYS A 77 0.53 4.49 -2.06
N ARG A 78 0.85 5.53 -1.28
CA ARG A 78 1.98 5.47 -0.33
C ARG A 78 1.50 4.76 0.93
N ILE A 79 2.06 3.59 1.19
CA ILE A 79 1.70 2.79 2.37
C ILE A 79 2.61 3.20 3.51
N LEU A 80 2.03 3.83 4.53
CA LEU A 80 2.76 4.09 5.77
C LEU A 80 2.97 2.76 6.50
N SER A 81 4.23 2.36 6.65
CA SER A 81 4.61 1.20 7.45
C SER A 81 4.55 1.55 8.93
N MET A 82 3.61 0.95 9.64
CA MET A 82 3.50 1.13 11.09
C MET A 82 4.70 0.50 11.80
N SER A 83 5.27 -0.55 11.20
CA SER A 83 6.45 -1.24 11.72
C SER A 83 7.72 -0.39 11.58
N LEU A 84 7.94 0.29 10.44
CA LEU A 84 9.05 1.23 10.30
C LEU A 84 8.89 2.46 11.20
N PHE A 85 7.66 2.94 11.39
CA PHE A 85 7.38 4.01 12.34
C PHE A 85 7.70 3.60 13.78
N ALA A 86 7.27 2.40 14.21
CA ALA A 86 7.56 1.86 15.53
C ALA A 86 9.05 1.57 15.76
N MET A 87 9.76 1.08 14.74
CA MET A 87 11.23 0.99 14.77
C MET A 87 11.84 2.38 14.97
N GLY A 88 11.35 3.39 14.24
CA GLY A 88 11.78 4.78 14.40
C GLY A 88 11.64 5.27 15.84
N ILE A 89 10.52 4.99 16.50
CA ILE A 89 10.30 5.32 17.93
C ILE A 89 11.29 4.58 18.84
N GLY A 90 11.60 3.32 18.53
CA GLY A 90 12.57 2.51 19.28
C GLY A 90 14.01 3.06 19.23
N VAL A 91 14.37 3.78 18.17
CA VAL A 91 15.67 4.48 18.01
C VAL A 91 15.58 5.96 18.43
N TYR A 92 14.64 6.28 19.34
CA TYR A 92 14.33 7.65 19.78
C TYR A 92 13.80 8.57 18.66
N PHE A 93 13.50 9.82 19.00
CA PHE A 93 12.88 10.80 18.10
C PHE A 93 13.60 10.97 16.75
N VAL A 94 14.92 10.77 16.72
CA VAL A 94 15.74 10.83 15.49
C VAL A 94 15.31 9.75 14.50
N GLY A 95 15.03 8.52 14.95
CA GLY A 95 14.58 7.44 14.07
C GLY A 95 13.23 7.74 13.39
N VAL A 96 12.33 8.44 14.07
CA VAL A 96 11.05 8.89 13.50
C VAL A 96 11.29 9.95 12.43
N LEU A 97 12.16 10.93 12.67
CA LEU A 97 12.49 11.96 11.68
C LEU A 97 13.12 11.37 10.42
N VAL A 98 14.03 10.40 10.57
CA VAL A 98 14.64 9.68 9.45
C VAL A 98 13.57 8.89 8.68
N TYR A 99 12.66 8.20 9.37
CA TYR A 99 11.58 7.47 8.70
C TYR A 99 10.62 8.40 7.95
N LEU A 100 10.26 9.55 8.52
CA LEU A 100 9.42 10.53 7.83
C LEU A 100 10.12 11.09 6.59
N ALA A 101 11.42 11.42 6.68
CA ALA A 101 12.21 11.84 5.53
C ALA A 101 12.22 10.75 4.43
N TYR A 102 12.39 9.48 4.82
CA TYR A 102 12.29 8.35 3.91
C TYR A 102 10.89 8.25 3.27
N TYR A 103 9.81 8.34 4.06
CA TYR A 103 8.42 8.25 3.59
C TYR A 103 8.06 9.34 2.58
N PHE A 104 8.49 10.58 2.82
CA PHE A 104 8.15 11.71 1.94
C PHE A 104 9.00 11.78 0.68
N TRP A 105 10.30 11.49 0.77
CA TRP A 105 11.25 11.74 -0.33
C TRP A 105 11.72 10.49 -1.08
N LEU A 106 11.78 9.33 -0.43
CA LEU A 106 12.42 8.13 -0.98
C LEU A 106 11.45 6.98 -1.23
N GLN A 107 10.39 6.87 -0.43
CA GLN A 107 9.47 5.76 -0.53
C GLN A 107 8.65 5.84 -1.81
N LYS A 108 8.92 4.89 -2.71
CA LYS A 108 8.14 4.73 -3.95
C LYS A 108 6.70 4.30 -3.59
N PRO A 109 5.68 4.94 -4.19
CA PRO A 109 4.30 4.54 -3.99
C PRO A 109 4.08 3.12 -4.54
N HIS A 110 3.14 2.40 -3.96
CA HIS A 110 2.65 1.16 -4.54
C HIS A 110 1.70 1.51 -5.68
N VAL A 111 2.00 0.98 -6.85
CA VAL A 111 1.29 1.25 -8.10
C VAL A 111 0.49 0.02 -8.49
N VAL A 112 -0.78 0.22 -8.83
CA VAL A 112 -1.66 -0.80 -9.38
C VAL A 112 -2.25 -0.25 -10.67
N GLU A 113 -2.17 -1.04 -11.75
CA GLU A 113 -2.72 -0.68 -13.06
C GLU A 113 -3.66 -1.76 -13.57
N TYR A 114 -4.66 -1.32 -14.33
CA TYR A 114 -5.60 -2.19 -15.03
C TYR A 114 -5.80 -1.69 -16.45
N GLU A 115 -5.70 -2.60 -17.41
CA GLU A 115 -5.85 -2.37 -18.85
C GLU A 115 -6.80 -3.44 -19.42
N VAL A 116 -7.71 -3.01 -20.29
CA VAL A 116 -8.75 -3.86 -20.92
C VAL A 116 -8.29 -4.32 -22.29
#